data_AF-A0A925X1C1-F1
#
_entry.id   AF-A0A925X1C1-F1
#
_cell.length_a   1.000
_cell.length_b   1.000
_cell.length_c   1.000
_cell.angle_alpha   90.00
_cell.angle_beta   90.00
_cell.angle_gamma   90.00
#
_symmetry.space_group_name_H-M   'P 1'
#
loop_
_entity.id
_entity.type
_entity.pdbx_description
1 polymer ?
#
loop_
_entity_poly.entity_id
_entity_poly.type
_entity_poly.pdbx_seq_one_letter_code
_entity_poly.pdbx_strand_id
1 'polypeptide(L)'
;MKNTDPSSHQLAERQMIEHVTRLLDDPRLVLDTTRGRRAITALLHNAPAESDRGVELKRTMSEMNVPDRALQESMPIGKMIDVPLKQKRLFWFSRSVGHLRVVCASPTRDLIAGKETKAMDSKDVEAFLRTLPPPVANVPMTVVMVSTSGFTIEARGVAERTAQRTVILAEPNGAGGWSVYGPPETKALVDLFDPEAENEKRQRIRGEIEAARVELLTSGIVSDKIAAKTQLPLQLVEAEVKSFAKANPGLAAKRLDGRVVLFREGSAPISTSSKSDVVSNASSAGGLMAGGSGMPLIDRIRSLFARKGETEKKVAFLSERRAALSQQRERAYEEITALEGKDDELREQFKNARAPLTKKRVTQQLLQLRKDIERRQQMVQVLNQQVNVVSTHLHNLELTQQGQTAQLPDSEEIASDAAAAEEMLAQLQADTELADSVAGVAATAGMTEEEQALYEELELETGQKSPDATATNDRTTATGASDAEPPSRTREPAKPQADPKRRAEPEAS
;
A
#
# COMPACT_ATOMS: atom_id res chain seq x y z
N MET A 1 7.21 -11.06 5.75
CA MET A 1 8.24 -11.58 4.83
C MET A 1 8.48 -13.02 5.23
N LYS A 2 8.33 -13.98 4.32
CA LYS A 2 8.38 -15.41 4.65
C LYS A 2 9.82 -15.91 4.54
N ASN A 3 10.68 -15.50 5.46
CA ASN A 3 12.08 -15.93 5.46
C ASN A 3 12.27 -17.00 6.54
N THR A 4 12.81 -18.15 6.16
CA THR A 4 13.12 -19.27 7.06
C THR A 4 14.60 -19.36 7.39
N ASP A 5 15.45 -18.55 6.74
CA ASP A 5 16.90 -18.58 6.89
C ASP A 5 17.33 -17.82 8.15
N PRO A 6 17.81 -18.50 9.22
CA PRO A 6 18.19 -17.87 10.47
C PRO A 6 19.30 -16.82 10.31
N SER A 7 20.20 -17.01 9.33
CA SER A 7 21.33 -16.11 9.11
C SER A 7 20.87 -14.70 8.71
N SER A 8 19.76 -14.61 7.96
CA SER A 8 19.16 -13.34 7.59
C SER A 8 18.58 -12.59 8.80
N HIS A 9 17.97 -13.31 9.74
CA HIS A 9 17.45 -12.73 10.98
C HIS A 9 18.59 -12.27 11.90
N GLN A 10 19.66 -13.06 11.99
CA GLN A 10 20.87 -12.69 12.72
C GLN A 10 21.55 -11.45 12.11
N LEU A 11 21.62 -11.38 10.77
CA LEU A 11 22.17 -10.22 10.07
C LEU A 11 21.34 -8.96 10.34
N ALA A 12 20.01 -9.05 10.28
CA ALA A 12 19.12 -7.94 10.58
C ALA A 12 19.28 -7.45 12.03
N GLU A 13 19.34 -8.38 12.99
CA GLU A 13 19.61 -8.07 14.39
C GLU A 13 20.95 -7.33 14.56
N ARG A 14 22.03 -7.86 13.96
CA ARG A 14 23.36 -7.25 14.02
C ARG A 14 23.36 -5.85 13.42
N GLN A 15 22.79 -5.68 12.24
CA GLN A 15 22.75 -4.39 11.53
C GLN A 15 22.07 -3.31 12.37
N MET A 16 20.94 -3.64 13.01
CA MET A 16 20.21 -2.70 13.87
C MET A 16 20.99 -2.34 15.14
N ILE A 17 21.61 -3.33 15.80
CA ILE A 17 22.43 -3.12 17.00
C ILE A 17 23.64 -2.22 16.69
N GLU A 18 24.35 -2.49 15.59
CA GLU A 18 25.48 -1.67 15.12
C GLU A 18 25.03 -0.26 14.75
N HIS A 19 23.86 -0.12 14.12
CA HIS A 19 23.28 1.18 13.80
C HIS A 19 22.95 2.00 15.05
N VAL A 20 22.22 1.42 16.02
CA VAL A 20 21.87 2.17 17.23
C VAL A 20 23.11 2.54 18.03
N THR A 21 24.11 1.65 18.08
CA THR A 21 25.38 1.95 18.76
C THR A 21 26.05 3.19 18.15
N ARG A 22 26.11 3.30 16.81
CA ARG A 22 26.60 4.51 16.12
C ARG A 22 25.71 5.72 16.39
N LEU A 23 24.40 5.52 16.48
CA LEU A 23 23.43 6.59 16.71
C LEU A 23 23.56 7.23 18.11
N LEU A 24 24.16 6.53 19.09
CA LEU A 24 24.40 7.10 20.42
C LEU A 24 25.33 8.32 20.38
N ASP A 25 26.17 8.44 19.36
CA ASP A 25 27.06 9.58 19.16
C ASP A 25 26.45 10.67 18.26
N ASP A 26 25.24 10.47 17.70
CA ASP A 26 24.59 11.42 16.80
C ASP A 26 23.84 12.53 17.58
N PRO A 27 24.19 13.81 17.42
CA PRO A 27 23.51 14.92 18.11
C PRO A 27 22.04 15.09 17.67
N ARG A 28 21.62 14.51 16.54
CA ARG A 28 20.23 14.53 16.06
C ARG A 28 19.35 13.56 16.85
N LEU A 29 19.92 12.59 17.56
CA LEU A 29 19.17 11.66 18.40
C LEU A 29 18.61 12.41 19.63
N VAL A 30 17.35 12.84 19.53
CA VAL A 30 16.64 13.56 20.58
C VAL A 30 15.67 12.63 21.30
N LEU A 31 15.87 12.46 22.61
CA LEU A 31 15.10 11.54 23.44
C LEU A 31 14.28 12.29 24.50
N ASP A 32 13.19 11.66 24.93
CA ASP A 32 12.35 12.18 26.01
C ASP A 32 13.07 12.00 27.36
N THR A 33 13.12 13.08 28.13
CA THR A 33 13.70 13.09 29.48
C THR A 33 12.74 13.73 30.47
N THR A 34 13.03 13.61 31.76
CA THR A 34 12.31 14.31 32.85
C THR A 34 12.27 15.84 32.70
N ARG A 35 13.12 16.43 31.84
CA ARG A 35 13.18 17.87 31.57
C ARG A 35 12.78 18.21 30.13
N GLY A 36 11.99 17.32 29.50
CA GLY A 36 11.57 17.43 28.10
C GLY A 36 12.55 16.76 27.15
N ARG A 37 12.48 17.12 25.86
CA ARG A 37 13.31 16.54 24.80
C ARG A 37 14.74 17.08 24.85
N ARG A 38 15.74 16.18 24.79
CA ARG A 38 17.17 16.53 24.81
C ARG A 38 17.94 15.65 23.82
N ALA A 39 18.93 16.23 23.16
CA ALA A 39 19.90 15.47 22.37
C ALA A 39 20.68 14.52 23.28
N ILE A 40 20.96 13.31 22.81
CA ILE A 40 21.69 12.30 23.59
C ILE A 40 23.08 12.76 23.99
N THR A 41 23.75 13.52 23.11
CA THR A 41 25.10 14.07 23.32
C THR A 41 25.15 15.13 24.43
N ALA A 42 24.01 15.70 24.83
CA ALA A 42 23.91 16.61 25.98
C ALA A 42 23.74 15.87 27.33
N LEU A 43 23.60 14.55 27.29
CA LEU A 43 23.41 13.68 28.44
C LEU A 43 24.65 12.82 28.65
N LEU A 44 24.92 12.49 29.91
CA LEU A 44 25.91 11.47 30.21
C LEU A 44 25.26 10.11 30.00
N HIS A 45 25.76 9.35 29.04
CA HIS A 45 25.48 7.92 28.93
C HIS A 45 26.77 7.16 29.24
N ASN A 46 26.64 6.06 29.97
CA ASN A 46 27.74 5.11 30.09
C ASN A 46 27.82 4.28 28.80
N ALA A 47 28.84 3.42 28.69
CA ALA A 47 28.83 2.37 27.68
C ALA A 47 27.49 1.61 27.73
N PRO A 48 26.88 1.31 26.56
CA PRO A 48 25.63 0.58 26.50
C PRO A 48 25.75 -0.74 27.28
N ALA A 49 24.78 -1.02 28.15
CA ALA A 49 24.68 -2.32 28.78
C ALA A 49 24.09 -3.29 27.76
N GLU A 50 24.95 -4.12 27.18
CA GLU A 50 24.55 -5.17 26.25
C GLU A 50 24.17 -6.44 27.01
N SER A 51 23.04 -7.05 26.62
CA SER A 51 22.64 -8.37 27.07
C SER A 51 22.11 -9.18 25.90
N ASP A 52 22.20 -10.51 25.98
CA ASP A 52 21.69 -11.42 24.97
C ASP A 52 20.84 -12.54 25.58
N ARG A 53 20.09 -13.24 24.73
CA ARG A 53 19.28 -14.40 25.09
C ARG A 53 19.91 -15.71 24.61
N GLY A 54 21.24 -15.77 24.48
CA GLY A 54 21.94 -16.95 23.99
C GLY A 54 21.74 -18.20 24.87
N VAL A 55 21.58 -18.01 26.18
CA VAL A 55 21.25 -19.11 27.11
C VAL A 55 19.83 -19.62 26.89
N GLU A 56 18.86 -18.72 26.70
CA GLU A 56 17.46 -19.08 26.40
C GLU A 56 17.35 -19.77 25.04
N LEU A 57 18.14 -19.36 24.05
CA LEU A 57 18.24 -20.01 22.75
C LEU A 57 18.71 -21.47 22.90
N LYS A 58 19.83 -21.71 23.60
CA LYS A 58 20.34 -23.06 23.86
C LYS A 58 19.31 -23.93 24.59
N ARG A 59 18.63 -23.35 25.59
CA ARG A 59 17.54 -24.01 26.31
C ARG A 59 16.41 -24.38 25.35
N THR A 60 15.98 -23.47 24.50
CA THR A 60 14.91 -23.71 23.51
C THR A 60 15.31 -24.79 22.50
N MET A 61 16.55 -24.77 22.01
CA MET A 61 17.09 -25.82 21.13
C MET A 61 17.11 -27.19 21.80
N SER A 62 17.48 -27.24 23.09
CA SER A 62 17.43 -28.47 23.89
C SER A 62 16.00 -28.95 24.13
N GLU A 63 15.06 -28.04 24.43
CA GLU A 63 13.63 -28.35 24.61
C GLU A 63 13.01 -28.93 23.34
N MET A 64 13.44 -28.43 22.17
CA MET A 64 12.99 -28.91 20.86
C MET A 64 13.77 -30.12 20.33
N ASN A 65 14.76 -30.61 21.08
CA ASN A 65 15.64 -31.72 20.69
C ASN A 65 16.40 -31.48 19.37
N VAL A 66 16.86 -30.23 19.13
CA VAL A 66 17.68 -29.83 17.97
C VAL A 66 19.00 -29.17 18.42
N PRO A 67 19.93 -29.90 19.07
CA PRO A 67 21.22 -29.35 19.50
C PRO A 67 22.23 -29.29 18.35
N ASP A 68 21.94 -28.55 17.28
CA ASP A 68 22.85 -28.33 16.16
C ASP A 68 23.70 -27.07 16.37
N ARG A 69 25.03 -27.25 16.45
CA ARG A 69 25.99 -26.17 16.65
C ARG A 69 26.04 -25.20 15.46
N ALA A 70 25.97 -25.71 14.23
CA ALA A 70 26.04 -24.86 13.04
C ALA A 70 24.79 -23.98 12.95
N LEU A 71 23.62 -24.57 13.21
CA LEU A 71 22.37 -23.83 13.35
C LEU A 71 22.49 -22.77 14.45
N GLN A 72 22.94 -23.15 15.66
CA GLN A 72 23.09 -22.22 16.79
C GLN A 72 23.98 -21.01 16.45
N GLU A 73 25.06 -21.19 15.68
CA GLU A 73 25.95 -20.10 15.26
C GLU A 73 25.27 -19.13 14.27
N SER A 74 24.32 -19.61 13.47
CA SER A 74 23.52 -18.79 12.53
C SER A 74 22.29 -18.14 13.15
N MET A 75 21.88 -18.55 14.35
CA MET A 75 20.63 -18.10 14.97
C MET A 75 20.73 -16.66 15.50
N PRO A 76 19.66 -15.87 15.40
CA PRO A 76 19.55 -14.62 16.14
C PRO A 76 19.52 -14.88 17.64
N ILE A 77 20.28 -14.09 18.41
CA ILE A 77 20.45 -14.30 19.86
C ILE A 77 19.56 -13.36 20.70
N GLY A 78 18.79 -12.48 20.06
CA GLY A 78 17.88 -11.56 20.75
C GLY A 78 18.62 -10.54 21.60
N LYS A 79 19.65 -9.89 21.01
CA LYS A 79 20.41 -8.82 21.64
C LYS A 79 19.50 -7.69 22.15
N MET A 80 19.90 -7.15 23.30
CA MET A 80 19.28 -6.00 23.94
C MET A 80 20.35 -5.00 24.32
N ILE A 81 20.11 -3.74 23.97
CA ILE A 81 20.93 -2.60 24.40
C ILE A 81 20.13 -1.79 25.40
N ASP A 82 20.76 -1.49 26.53
CA ASP A 82 20.19 -0.64 27.56
C ASP A 82 21.12 0.56 27.84
N VAL A 83 20.59 1.77 27.63
CA VAL A 83 21.34 3.03 27.76
C VAL A 83 20.66 3.94 28.79
N PRO A 84 21.08 3.92 30.06
CA PRO A 84 20.59 4.86 31.06
C PRO A 84 21.19 6.25 30.81
N LEU A 85 20.32 7.24 30.65
CA LEU A 85 20.71 8.63 30.38
C LEU A 85 20.76 9.42 31.69
N LYS A 86 21.89 10.05 31.98
CA LYS A 86 22.14 10.79 33.22
C LYS A 86 22.43 12.26 32.96
N GLN A 87 22.06 13.11 33.91
CA GLN A 87 22.43 14.53 33.91
C GLN A 87 23.13 14.89 35.22
N LYS A 88 24.22 15.67 35.16
CA LYS A 88 24.87 16.23 36.36
C LYS A 88 23.98 17.32 36.95
N ARG A 89 23.65 17.23 38.24
CA ARG A 89 22.85 18.25 38.97
C ARG A 89 23.72 19.16 39.84
N LEU A 90 24.83 18.64 40.36
CA LEU A 90 25.86 19.33 41.13
C LEU A 90 27.14 18.47 41.06
N PHE A 91 28.33 19.05 41.23
CA PHE A 91 29.68 18.53 40.90
C PHE A 91 29.91 16.99 40.91
N TRP A 92 29.29 16.21 41.78
CA TRP A 92 29.41 14.73 41.86
C TRP A 92 28.10 13.95 41.74
N PHE A 93 26.92 14.59 41.75
CA PHE A 93 25.63 13.88 41.70
C PHE A 93 25.07 13.83 40.27
N SER A 94 25.04 12.63 39.69
CA SER A 94 24.30 12.34 38.47
C SER A 94 22.91 11.78 38.80
N ARG A 95 21.86 12.27 38.13
CA ARG A 95 20.51 11.70 38.21
C ARG A 95 20.13 11.07 36.88
N SER A 96 19.46 9.92 36.91
CA SER A 96 18.85 9.35 35.71
C SER A 96 17.71 10.25 35.24
N VAL A 97 17.75 10.69 33.99
CA VAL A 97 16.79 11.63 33.40
C VAL A 97 16.02 11.02 32.24
N GLY A 98 16.49 9.92 31.67
CA GLY A 98 15.82 9.21 30.59
C GLY A 98 16.45 7.84 30.38
N HIS A 99 15.87 7.06 29.47
CA HIS A 99 16.31 5.70 29.23
C HIS A 99 16.05 5.31 27.78
N LEU A 100 17.04 4.80 27.08
CA LEU A 100 16.87 4.20 25.75
C LEU A 100 17.08 2.69 25.87
N ARG A 101 16.13 1.92 25.39
CA ARG A 101 16.23 0.46 25.34
C ARG A 101 15.93 -0.03 23.93
N VAL A 102 16.84 -0.79 23.36
CA VAL A 102 16.66 -1.48 22.08
C VAL A 102 16.51 -2.96 22.37
N VAL A 103 15.48 -3.59 21.81
CA VAL A 103 15.17 -5.00 22.05
C VAL A 103 14.90 -5.70 20.74
N CYS A 104 15.66 -6.76 20.46
CA CYS A 104 15.45 -7.59 19.29
C CYS A 104 14.57 -8.81 19.64
N ALA A 105 13.37 -8.84 19.10
CA ALA A 105 12.44 -9.95 19.16
C ALA A 105 12.60 -10.79 17.88
N SER A 106 13.11 -12.01 18.04
CA SER A 106 13.29 -12.97 16.94
C SER A 106 12.44 -14.22 17.20
N PRO A 107 11.77 -14.77 16.19
CA PRO A 107 10.91 -15.96 16.32
C PRO A 107 11.75 -17.25 16.39
N THR A 108 12.58 -17.37 17.43
CA THR A 108 13.60 -18.43 17.54
C THR A 108 13.01 -19.83 17.45
N ARG A 109 11.83 -20.06 18.03
CA ARG A 109 11.14 -21.37 17.95
C ARG A 109 10.74 -21.74 16.53
N ASP A 110 10.22 -20.80 15.75
CA ASP A 110 9.82 -21.07 14.35
C ASP A 110 11.05 -21.33 13.48
N LEU A 111 12.12 -20.55 13.69
CA LEU A 111 13.41 -20.72 13.00
C LEU A 111 14.07 -22.07 13.31
N ILE A 112 14.09 -22.50 14.59
CA ILE A 112 14.61 -23.83 14.98
C ILE A 112 13.78 -24.95 14.33
N ALA A 113 12.46 -24.76 14.23
CA ALA A 113 11.58 -25.72 13.57
C ALA A 113 11.69 -25.72 12.04
N GLY A 114 12.44 -24.79 11.44
CA GLY A 114 12.47 -24.58 9.99
C GLY A 114 11.11 -24.17 9.41
N LYS A 115 10.24 -23.58 10.24
CA LYS A 115 8.90 -23.13 9.84
C LYS A 115 8.94 -21.69 9.36
N GLU A 116 7.98 -21.37 8.52
CA GLU A 116 7.75 -20.01 8.09
C GLU A 116 7.45 -19.12 9.31
N THR A 117 8.24 -18.06 9.49
CA THR A 117 8.11 -17.18 10.65
C THR A 117 6.84 -16.35 10.57
N LYS A 118 6.05 -16.35 11.65
CA LYS A 118 4.88 -15.47 11.76
C LYS A 118 5.31 -14.05 12.15
N ALA A 119 4.66 -13.05 11.55
CA ALA A 119 4.76 -11.67 12.01
C ALA A 119 4.12 -11.53 13.41
N MET A 120 4.72 -10.72 14.28
CA MET A 120 4.21 -10.49 15.63
C MET A 120 2.88 -9.74 15.58
N ASP A 121 1.88 -10.25 16.30
CA ASP A 121 0.61 -9.54 16.47
C ASP A 121 0.67 -8.55 17.65
N SER A 122 -0.41 -7.77 17.83
CA SER A 122 -0.48 -6.75 18.88
C SER A 122 -0.35 -7.34 20.28
N LYS A 123 -0.87 -8.55 20.52
CA LYS A 123 -0.79 -9.25 21.80
C LYS A 123 0.64 -9.73 22.06
N ASP A 124 1.31 -10.23 21.05
CA ASP A 124 2.72 -10.65 21.13
C ASP A 124 3.61 -9.45 21.49
N VAL A 125 3.40 -8.30 20.85
CA VAL A 125 4.12 -7.05 21.14
C VAL A 125 3.86 -6.60 22.57
N GLU A 126 2.60 -6.51 23.01
CA GLU A 126 2.28 -6.12 24.38
C GLU A 126 2.84 -7.08 25.42
N ALA A 127 2.72 -8.39 25.18
CA ALA A 127 3.26 -9.42 26.07
C ALA A 127 4.77 -9.26 26.20
N PHE A 128 5.47 -9.05 25.08
CA PHE A 128 6.90 -8.79 25.07
C PHE A 128 7.25 -7.51 25.85
N LEU A 129 6.53 -6.41 25.62
CA LEU A 129 6.73 -5.15 26.34
C LEU A 129 6.50 -5.29 27.85
N ARG A 130 5.61 -6.18 28.30
CA ARG A 130 5.38 -6.50 29.73
C ARG A 130 6.52 -7.32 30.35
N THR A 131 7.27 -8.08 29.54
CA THR A 131 8.47 -8.79 30.04
C THR A 131 9.66 -7.86 30.29
N LEU A 132 9.64 -6.65 29.72
CA LEU A 132 10.71 -5.69 29.93
C LEU A 132 10.67 -5.17 31.37
N PRO A 133 11.85 -4.99 32.02
CA PRO A 133 11.92 -4.37 33.33
C PRO A 133 11.16 -3.04 33.36
N PRO A 134 10.31 -2.79 34.38
CA PRO A 134 9.52 -1.58 34.45
C PRO A 134 10.44 -0.34 34.48
N PRO A 135 9.99 0.80 33.91
CA PRO A 135 10.78 2.02 33.94
C PRO A 135 11.01 2.44 35.39
N VAL A 136 12.20 2.99 35.67
CA VAL A 136 12.47 3.62 36.96
C VAL A 136 11.46 4.74 37.18
N ALA A 137 10.84 4.79 38.37
CA ALA A 137 9.75 5.71 38.65
C ALA A 137 10.07 7.15 38.23
N ASN A 138 9.18 7.75 37.42
CA ASN A 138 9.31 9.10 36.85
C ASN A 138 10.48 9.31 35.89
N VAL A 139 11.04 8.26 35.28
CA VAL A 139 12.06 8.38 34.22
C VAL A 139 11.44 7.93 32.89
N PRO A 140 11.28 8.82 31.90
CA PRO A 140 10.78 8.43 30.58
C PRO A 140 11.68 7.40 29.91
N MET A 141 11.07 6.45 29.20
CA MET A 141 11.75 5.38 28.50
C MET A 141 11.38 5.38 27.01
N THR A 142 12.38 5.40 26.14
CA THR A 142 12.21 5.12 24.71
C THR A 142 12.57 3.67 24.47
N VAL A 143 11.62 2.88 23.97
CA VAL A 143 11.81 1.48 23.60
C VAL A 143 11.79 1.36 22.09
N VAL A 144 12.87 0.85 21.51
CA VAL A 144 12.97 0.49 20.09
C VAL A 144 12.87 -1.03 20.02
N MET A 145 11.72 -1.53 19.58
CA MET A 145 11.47 -2.95 19.43
C MET A 145 11.68 -3.36 17.98
N VAL A 146 12.60 -4.29 17.78
CA VAL A 146 13.02 -4.76 16.48
C VAL A 146 12.46 -6.17 16.29
N SER A 147 11.59 -6.37 15.31
CA SER A 147 11.10 -7.71 14.96
C SER A 147 11.78 -8.18 13.69
N THR A 148 12.50 -9.31 13.74
CA THR A 148 13.17 -9.86 12.55
C THR A 148 12.20 -10.60 11.61
N SER A 149 11.01 -11.00 12.08
CA SER A 149 9.92 -11.54 11.23
C SER A 149 8.87 -10.50 10.83
N GLY A 150 8.95 -9.31 11.41
CA GLY A 150 8.02 -8.21 11.20
C GLY A 150 6.81 -8.21 12.13
N PHE A 151 5.88 -7.31 11.82
CA PHE A 151 4.70 -6.94 12.59
C PHE A 151 3.46 -6.99 11.71
N THR A 152 2.34 -7.40 12.29
CA THR A 152 1.04 -7.23 11.64
C THR A 152 0.65 -5.75 11.57
N ILE A 153 -0.31 -5.41 10.71
CA ILE A 153 -0.81 -4.02 10.59
C ILE A 153 -1.36 -3.52 11.94
N GLU A 154 -2.06 -4.38 12.68
CA GLU A 154 -2.57 -4.07 14.02
C GLU A 154 -1.45 -3.83 15.03
N ALA A 155 -0.40 -4.66 15.00
CA ALA A 155 0.75 -4.52 15.89
C ALA A 155 1.49 -3.18 15.67
N ARG A 156 1.52 -2.67 14.44
CA ARG A 156 2.08 -1.34 14.15
C ARG A 156 1.33 -0.21 14.87
N GLY A 157 0.04 -0.41 15.16
CA GLY A 157 -0.77 0.52 15.96
C GLY A 157 -0.38 0.59 17.44
N VAL A 158 0.39 -0.38 17.94
CA VAL A 158 0.92 -0.38 19.32
C VAL A 158 2.08 0.63 19.48
N ALA A 159 2.61 1.16 18.38
CA ALA A 159 3.60 2.23 18.41
C ALA A 159 2.98 3.51 18.99
N GLU A 160 3.05 3.63 20.31
CA GLU A 160 2.39 4.69 21.08
C GLU A 160 3.40 5.56 21.82
N ARG A 161 2.97 6.80 22.10
CA ARG A 161 3.66 7.70 23.01
C ARG A 161 2.78 7.96 24.22
N THR A 162 3.22 7.46 25.36
CA THR A 162 2.68 7.79 26.67
C THR A 162 3.64 8.75 27.39
N ALA A 163 3.20 9.37 28.48
CA ALA A 163 4.04 10.28 29.27
C ALA A 163 5.32 9.60 29.81
N GLN A 164 5.29 8.27 29.99
CA GLN A 164 6.40 7.50 30.56
C GLN A 164 7.15 6.66 29.53
N ARG A 165 6.54 6.37 28.38
CA ARG A 165 7.08 5.43 27.40
C ARG A 165 6.80 5.87 25.97
N THR A 166 7.83 5.91 25.15
CA THR A 166 7.72 6.01 23.68
C THR A 166 8.12 4.67 23.07
N VAL A 167 7.26 4.07 22.26
CA VAL A 167 7.53 2.80 21.58
C VAL A 167 7.75 3.07 20.08
N ILE A 168 8.88 2.59 19.55
CA ILE A 168 9.23 2.61 18.14
C ILE A 168 9.40 1.16 17.71
N LEU A 169 8.81 0.80 16.57
CA LEU A 169 8.85 -0.55 16.02
C LEU A 169 9.70 -0.53 14.75
N ALA A 170 10.63 -1.48 14.60
CA ALA A 170 11.46 -1.60 13.41
C ALA A 170 11.44 -3.04 12.88
N GLU A 171 11.25 -3.20 11.57
CA GLU A 171 11.25 -4.50 10.90
C GLU A 171 12.01 -4.45 9.56
N PRO A 172 12.66 -5.54 9.16
CA PRO A 172 13.13 -5.68 7.78
C PRO A 172 11.91 -5.78 6.85
N ASN A 173 12.02 -5.17 5.67
CA ASN A 173 10.94 -5.10 4.70
C ASN A 173 11.15 -6.05 3.52
N GLY A 174 10.07 -6.34 2.78
CA GLY A 174 10.08 -7.29 1.65
C GLY A 174 11.01 -6.89 0.51
N ALA A 175 11.44 -5.63 0.48
CA ALA A 175 12.30 -5.06 -0.54
C ALA A 175 13.79 -5.06 -0.13
N GLY A 176 14.16 -5.70 0.98
CA GLY A 176 15.55 -5.74 1.46
C GLY A 176 16.04 -4.48 2.18
N GLY A 177 15.13 -3.58 2.53
CA GLY A 177 15.40 -2.43 3.40
C GLY A 177 14.73 -2.58 4.77
N TRP A 178 14.46 -1.45 5.42
CA TRP A 178 13.81 -1.41 6.72
C TRP A 178 12.53 -0.58 6.70
N SER A 179 11.59 -0.95 7.57
CA SER A 179 10.39 -0.18 7.86
C SER A 179 10.37 0.13 9.35
N VAL A 180 10.33 1.43 9.68
CA VAL A 180 10.30 1.91 11.05
C VAL A 180 8.99 2.65 11.29
N TYR A 181 8.29 2.28 12.35
CA TYR A 181 7.01 2.84 12.75
C TYR A 181 7.14 3.49 14.11
N GLY A 182 6.51 4.64 14.26
CA GLY A 182 6.45 5.36 15.52
C GLY A 182 5.30 6.35 15.55
N PRO A 183 5.01 6.92 16.73
CA PRO A 183 4.06 8.02 16.89
C PRO A 183 4.38 9.18 15.94
N PRO A 184 3.38 9.88 15.40
CA PRO A 184 3.59 10.95 14.41
C PRO A 184 4.48 12.09 14.93
N GLU A 185 4.47 12.35 16.25
CA GLU A 185 5.31 13.37 16.90
C GLU A 185 6.80 12.97 17.00
N THR A 186 7.13 11.74 16.61
CA THR A 186 8.47 11.16 16.64
C THR A 186 9.02 10.86 15.26
N LYS A 187 8.43 11.39 14.18
CA LYS A 187 8.88 11.14 12.79
C LYS A 187 10.39 11.33 12.59
N ALA A 188 10.97 12.44 13.08
CA ALA A 188 12.41 12.68 12.97
C ALA A 188 13.26 11.64 13.72
N LEU A 189 12.74 11.08 14.81
CA LEU A 189 13.38 10.02 15.58
C LEU A 189 13.26 8.66 14.86
N VAL A 190 12.08 8.38 14.29
CA VAL A 190 11.81 7.20 13.45
C VAL A 190 12.77 7.16 12.26
N ASP A 191 12.95 8.27 11.56
CA ASP A 191 13.86 8.39 10.41
C ASP A 191 15.32 8.12 10.79
N LEU A 192 15.72 8.43 12.03
CA LEU A 192 17.07 8.15 12.55
C LEU A 192 17.28 6.68 12.93
N PHE A 193 16.23 5.95 13.26
CA PHE A 193 16.31 4.52 13.60
C PHE A 193 16.29 3.60 12.38
N ASP A 194 16.15 4.14 11.17
CA ASP A 194 16.36 3.39 9.94
C ASP A 194 17.86 3.09 9.77
N PRO A 195 18.28 1.81 9.83
CA PRO A 195 19.69 1.45 9.73
C PRO A 195 20.21 1.51 8.28
N GLU A 196 19.34 1.68 7.29
CA GLU A 196 19.71 1.78 5.89
C GLU A 196 20.19 3.21 5.56
N ALA A 197 21.44 3.33 5.12
CA ALA A 197 22.00 4.61 4.73
C ALA A 197 21.31 5.16 3.47
N GLU A 198 21.29 6.48 3.28
CA GLU A 198 20.67 7.09 2.10
C GLU A 198 21.29 6.58 0.78
N ASN A 199 22.59 6.27 0.77
CA ASN A 199 23.28 5.68 -0.39
C ASN A 199 22.82 4.25 -0.68
N GLU A 200 22.55 3.45 0.34
CA GLU A 200 22.03 2.07 0.19
C GLU A 200 20.62 2.11 -0.41
N LYS A 201 19.77 3.03 0.07
CA LYS A 201 18.43 3.28 -0.50
C LYS A 201 18.51 3.64 -1.99
N ARG A 202 19.43 4.54 -2.35
CA ARG A 202 19.67 4.92 -3.76
C ARG A 202 20.19 3.75 -4.59
N GLN A 203 21.11 2.95 -4.05
CA GLN A 203 21.64 1.78 -4.73
C GLN A 203 20.54 0.73 -4.99
N ARG A 204 19.64 0.54 -4.03
CA ARG A 204 18.47 -0.32 -4.16
C ARG A 204 17.52 0.14 -5.25
N ILE A 205 17.26 1.45 -5.34
CA ILE A 205 16.49 2.04 -6.46
C ILE A 205 17.16 1.77 -7.80
N ARG A 206 18.48 1.95 -7.91
CA ARG A 206 19.23 1.65 -9.15
C ARG A 206 19.14 0.17 -9.51
N GLY A 207 19.26 -0.72 -8.52
CA GLY A 207 19.08 -2.15 -8.72
C GLY A 207 17.73 -2.50 -9.32
N GLU A 208 16.66 -1.86 -8.83
CA GLU A 208 15.31 -2.08 -9.38
C GLU A 208 15.12 -1.47 -10.78
N ILE A 209 15.74 -0.31 -11.07
CA ILE A 209 15.74 0.27 -12.42
C ILE A 209 16.44 -0.67 -13.41
N GLU A 210 17.59 -1.23 -13.05
CA GLU A 210 18.32 -2.20 -13.88
C GLU A 210 17.55 -3.51 -14.05
N ALA A 211 16.90 -4.01 -13.00
CA ALA A 211 16.04 -5.19 -13.08
C ALA A 211 14.86 -4.96 -14.05
N ALA A 212 14.31 -3.73 -14.09
CA ALA A 212 13.24 -3.33 -14.99
C ALA A 212 13.73 -2.84 -16.36
N ARG A 213 15.00 -3.05 -16.73
CA ARG A 213 15.58 -2.54 -17.99
C ARG A 213 14.87 -3.04 -19.25
N VAL A 214 14.25 -4.21 -19.21
CA VAL A 214 13.42 -4.73 -20.32
C VAL A 214 12.20 -3.83 -20.56
N GLU A 215 11.59 -3.29 -19.50
CA GLU A 215 10.43 -2.39 -19.59
C GLU A 215 10.80 -1.02 -20.20
N LEU A 216 12.06 -0.58 -20.06
CA LEU A 216 12.56 0.64 -20.72
C LEU A 216 12.55 0.53 -22.24
N LEU A 217 12.58 -0.68 -22.79
CA LEU A 217 12.52 -0.90 -24.24
C LEU A 217 11.09 -0.75 -24.77
N THR A 218 10.07 -1.00 -23.93
CA THR A 218 8.67 -1.08 -24.37
C THR A 218 7.82 0.12 -23.98
N SER A 219 7.87 0.53 -22.71
CA SER A 219 6.84 1.41 -22.12
C SER A 219 7.38 2.46 -21.14
N GLY A 220 8.68 2.43 -20.85
CA GLY A 220 9.28 3.30 -19.81
C GLY A 220 8.93 2.83 -18.40
N ILE A 221 9.69 3.28 -17.40
CA ILE A 221 9.49 2.89 -16.00
C ILE A 221 8.91 4.06 -15.21
N VAL A 222 7.72 3.87 -14.64
CA VAL A 222 7.07 4.86 -13.77
C VAL A 222 7.70 4.82 -12.37
N SER A 223 8.02 5.99 -11.81
CA SER A 223 8.62 6.13 -10.47
C SER A 223 7.78 5.47 -9.38
N ASP A 224 6.45 5.50 -9.50
CA ASP A 224 5.53 4.90 -8.54
C ASP A 224 5.70 3.38 -8.44
N LYS A 225 5.95 2.71 -9.57
CA LYS A 225 6.18 1.27 -9.62
C LYS A 225 7.48 0.91 -8.89
N ILE A 226 8.53 1.72 -9.07
CA ILE A 226 9.79 1.56 -8.35
C ILE A 226 9.58 1.84 -6.85
N ALA A 227 8.83 2.89 -6.50
CA ALA A 227 8.55 3.24 -5.11
C ALA A 227 7.75 2.16 -4.38
N ALA A 228 6.74 1.58 -5.03
CA ALA A 228 5.95 0.49 -4.49
C ALA A 228 6.80 -0.77 -4.25
N LYS A 229 7.66 -1.13 -5.21
CA LYS A 229 8.56 -2.29 -5.08
C LYS A 229 9.66 -2.10 -4.05
N THR A 230 10.28 -0.92 -3.99
CA THR A 230 11.36 -0.61 -3.06
C THR A 230 10.86 -0.22 -1.66
N GLN A 231 9.57 0.11 -1.53
CA GLN A 231 8.95 0.64 -0.31
C GLN A 231 9.66 1.91 0.20
N LEU A 232 10.18 2.73 -0.72
CA LEU A 232 10.89 3.97 -0.43
C LEU A 232 10.00 5.20 -0.71
N PRO A 233 10.26 6.34 -0.05
CA PRO A 233 9.54 7.57 -0.31
C PRO A 233 9.63 7.99 -1.78
N LEU A 234 8.48 8.29 -2.41
CA LEU A 234 8.40 8.65 -3.83
C LEU A 234 9.35 9.79 -4.22
N GLN A 235 9.54 10.78 -3.35
CA GLN A 235 10.45 11.90 -3.60
C GLN A 235 11.91 11.46 -3.78
N LEU A 236 12.37 10.49 -2.99
CA LEU A 236 13.73 9.94 -3.08
C LEU A 236 13.88 9.14 -4.37
N VAL A 237 12.87 8.35 -4.71
CA VAL A 237 12.81 7.58 -5.97
C VAL A 237 12.82 8.50 -7.19
N GLU A 238 11.99 9.55 -7.23
CA GLU A 238 11.98 10.51 -8.34
C GLU A 238 13.33 11.22 -8.51
N ALA A 239 13.96 11.62 -7.40
CA ALA A 239 15.26 12.27 -7.41
C ALA A 239 16.34 11.33 -7.97
N GLU A 240 16.31 10.06 -7.55
CA GLU A 240 17.27 9.06 -8.01
C GLU A 240 17.03 8.63 -9.45
N VAL A 241 15.78 8.47 -9.90
CA VAL A 241 15.43 8.21 -11.31
C VAL A 241 15.95 9.33 -12.22
N LYS A 242 15.81 10.60 -11.81
CA LYS A 242 16.38 11.74 -12.55
C LYS A 242 17.90 11.73 -12.55
N SER A 243 18.53 11.39 -11.42
CA SER A 243 19.98 11.24 -11.31
C SER A 243 20.51 10.13 -12.23
N PHE A 244 19.82 9.00 -12.23
CA PHE A 244 20.12 7.83 -13.06
C PHE A 244 20.00 8.13 -14.55
N ALA A 245 18.96 8.85 -14.98
CA ALA A 245 18.82 9.31 -16.37
C ALA A 245 19.99 10.22 -16.79
N LYS A 246 20.41 11.16 -15.93
CA LYS A 246 21.55 12.04 -16.21
C LYS A 246 22.88 11.30 -16.32
N ALA A 247 23.05 10.21 -15.58
CA ALA A 247 24.28 9.41 -15.57
C ALA A 247 24.38 8.43 -16.75
N ASN A 248 23.26 8.09 -17.40
CA ASN A 248 23.19 7.10 -18.47
C ASN A 248 22.74 7.76 -19.78
N PRO A 249 23.67 8.07 -20.71
CA PRO A 249 23.33 8.62 -22.02
C PRO A 249 22.31 7.74 -22.74
N GLY A 250 21.33 8.36 -23.39
CA GLY A 250 20.24 7.63 -24.02
C GLY A 250 19.05 7.33 -23.10
N LEU A 251 19.04 7.82 -21.85
CA LEU A 251 17.86 7.80 -20.98
C LEU A 251 17.41 9.21 -20.63
N ALA A 252 16.08 9.42 -20.58
CA ALA A 252 15.47 10.67 -20.18
C ALA A 252 14.39 10.43 -19.12
N ALA A 253 14.44 11.17 -18.02
CA ALA A 253 13.37 11.21 -17.02
C ALA A 253 12.47 12.42 -17.29
N LYS A 254 11.20 12.21 -17.64
CA LYS A 254 10.21 13.27 -17.88
C LYS A 254 9.02 13.12 -16.92
N ARG A 255 8.35 14.23 -16.61
CA ARG A 255 7.10 14.20 -15.84
C ARG A 255 5.92 14.11 -16.81
N LEU A 256 5.14 13.04 -16.72
CA LEU A 256 3.93 12.80 -17.50
C LEU A 256 2.78 12.60 -16.52
N ASP A 257 1.68 13.32 -16.72
CA ASP A 257 0.51 13.28 -15.82
C ASP A 257 0.87 13.45 -14.33
N GLY A 258 1.86 14.29 -14.03
CA GLY A 258 2.33 14.53 -12.67
C GLY A 258 3.31 13.48 -12.12
N ARG A 259 3.54 12.36 -12.82
CA ARG A 259 4.44 11.26 -12.39
C ARG A 259 5.76 11.30 -13.17
N VAL A 260 6.86 10.96 -12.52
CA VAL A 260 8.16 10.87 -13.21
C VAL A 260 8.28 9.51 -13.88
N VAL A 261 8.53 9.51 -15.18
CA VAL A 261 8.71 8.29 -15.96
C VAL A 261 10.08 8.33 -16.65
N LEU A 262 10.81 7.23 -16.54
CA LEU A 262 12.10 7.02 -17.15
C LEU A 262 11.91 6.37 -18.52
N PHE A 263 12.45 6.99 -19.57
CA PHE A 263 12.38 6.52 -20.95
C PHE A 263 13.76 6.42 -21.58
N ARG A 264 13.84 5.73 -22.71
CA ARG A 264 14.98 5.84 -23.62
C ARG A 264 14.84 7.13 -24.46
N GLU A 265 15.92 7.87 -24.64
CA GLU A 265 15.94 9.00 -25.57
C GLU A 265 15.58 8.49 -26.97
N GLY A 266 14.63 9.16 -27.62
CA GLY A 266 14.01 8.72 -28.88
C GLY A 266 12.68 7.98 -28.71
N SER A 267 12.41 7.34 -27.57
CA SER A 267 11.08 6.78 -27.24
C SER A 267 10.27 7.67 -26.28
N ALA A 268 10.91 8.69 -25.71
CA ALA A 268 10.25 9.60 -24.79
C ALA A 268 9.17 10.42 -25.53
N PRO A 269 7.95 10.51 -24.99
CA PRO A 269 6.90 11.37 -25.53
C PRO A 269 7.40 12.81 -25.68
N ILE A 270 7.13 13.41 -26.84
CA ILE A 270 7.37 14.83 -27.08
C ILE A 270 6.23 15.57 -26.38
N SER A 271 6.32 15.65 -25.05
CA SER A 271 5.45 16.53 -24.28
C SER A 271 5.76 17.97 -24.69
N THR A 272 4.90 18.56 -25.53
CA THR A 272 4.96 19.95 -26.01
C THR A 272 4.65 20.96 -24.91
N SER A 273 4.84 20.61 -23.63
CA SER A 273 4.43 21.40 -22.46
C SER A 273 5.58 22.16 -21.80
N SER A 274 6.82 22.12 -22.31
CA SER A 274 7.93 22.85 -21.70
C SER A 274 7.98 24.33 -22.11
N LYS A 275 7.45 25.16 -21.21
CA LYS A 275 7.85 26.54 -20.88
C LYS A 275 7.61 27.66 -21.90
N SER A 276 6.40 28.20 -21.85
CA SER A 276 6.16 29.65 -21.93
C SER A 276 6.43 30.28 -20.55
N ASP A 277 7.69 30.28 -20.09
CA ASP A 277 8.08 31.13 -18.96
C ASP A 277 8.55 32.48 -19.51
N VAL A 278 7.67 33.44 -19.27
CA VAL A 278 7.77 34.88 -19.43
C VAL A 278 9.15 35.41 -19.00
N VAL A 279 9.90 35.97 -19.95
CA VAL A 279 10.63 37.22 -19.71
C VAL A 279 10.09 38.25 -20.68
N SER A 280 9.33 39.16 -20.10
CA SER A 280 8.90 40.44 -20.66
C SER A 280 10.05 41.18 -21.35
N ASN A 281 9.93 41.45 -22.66
CA ASN A 281 10.14 42.81 -23.17
C ASN A 281 9.63 43.01 -24.61
N ALA A 282 8.95 44.16 -24.79
CA ALA A 282 8.79 44.95 -26.00
C ALA A 282 7.99 44.38 -27.20
N SER A 283 6.69 44.71 -27.18
CA SER A 283 5.99 45.41 -28.28
C SER A 283 6.38 45.10 -29.73
N SER A 284 5.62 44.23 -30.39
CA SER A 284 5.28 44.43 -31.81
C SER A 284 3.90 43.84 -32.09
N ALA A 285 2.95 44.74 -32.31
CA ALA A 285 1.60 44.42 -32.76
C ALA A 285 1.62 43.83 -34.18
N GLY A 286 0.81 42.79 -34.40
CA GLY A 286 0.46 42.30 -35.73
C GLY A 286 0.94 40.88 -36.03
N GLY A 287 0.20 39.88 -35.56
CA GLY A 287 0.45 38.48 -35.91
C GLY A 287 -0.44 37.54 -35.11
N LEU A 288 -1.70 37.42 -35.53
CA LEU A 288 -2.61 36.35 -35.10
C LEU A 288 -1.96 34.99 -35.37
N MET A 289 -2.26 33.99 -34.52
CA MET A 289 -1.78 32.59 -34.51
C MET A 289 -0.70 32.26 -33.45
N ALA A 290 -1.07 32.37 -32.17
CA ALA A 290 -0.32 31.71 -31.08
C ALA A 290 -1.29 31.22 -29.99
N GLY A 291 -1.93 30.06 -30.25
CA GLY A 291 -2.76 29.31 -29.31
C GLY A 291 -2.31 27.84 -29.26
N GLY A 292 -1.16 27.59 -28.65
CA GLY A 292 -0.40 26.33 -28.80
C GLY A 292 -0.83 25.12 -27.97
N SER A 293 -1.99 25.09 -27.30
CA SER A 293 -2.44 23.89 -26.56
C SER A 293 -3.80 23.33 -26.98
N GLY A 294 -4.43 23.89 -28.02
CA GLY A 294 -5.82 23.58 -28.35
C GLY A 294 -6.05 22.78 -29.63
N MET A 295 -5.01 22.34 -30.36
CA MET A 295 -5.26 21.54 -31.57
C MET A 295 -5.77 20.14 -31.17
N PRO A 296 -6.98 19.75 -31.62
CA PRO A 296 -7.50 18.39 -31.52
C PRO A 296 -6.44 17.38 -31.99
N LEU A 297 -6.44 16.19 -31.40
CA LEU A 297 -5.48 15.13 -31.73
C LEU A 297 -5.49 14.83 -33.24
N ILE A 298 -6.69 14.83 -33.85
CA ILE A 298 -6.90 14.67 -35.30
C ILE A 298 -6.12 15.71 -36.11
N ASP A 299 -6.13 16.99 -35.71
CA ASP A 299 -5.42 18.04 -36.43
C ASP A 299 -3.90 17.90 -36.28
N ARG A 300 -3.42 17.40 -35.14
CA ARG A 300 -2.00 17.08 -34.96
C ARG A 300 -1.57 15.94 -35.86
N ILE A 301 -2.35 14.85 -35.90
CA ILE A 301 -2.11 13.72 -36.80
C ILE A 301 -2.09 14.22 -38.24
N ARG A 302 -3.13 14.95 -38.68
CA ARG A 302 -3.19 15.50 -40.03
C ARG A 302 -1.97 16.37 -40.35
N SER A 303 -1.54 17.22 -39.42
CA SER A 303 -0.36 18.09 -39.61
C SER A 303 0.97 17.31 -39.71
N LEU A 304 1.14 16.26 -38.91
CA LEU A 304 2.33 15.41 -38.94
C LEU A 304 2.36 14.54 -40.19
N PHE A 305 1.20 14.04 -40.62
CA PHE A 305 1.09 13.15 -41.77
C PHE A 305 1.15 13.88 -43.11
N ALA A 306 0.67 15.12 -43.19
CA ALA A 306 0.77 15.97 -44.38
C ALA A 306 2.21 16.34 -44.76
N ARG A 307 3.15 16.33 -43.80
CA ARG A 307 4.56 16.61 -44.06
C ARG A 307 5.27 15.36 -44.58
N LYS A 308 5.62 15.37 -45.87
CA LYS A 308 6.43 14.32 -46.51
C LYS A 308 7.87 14.42 -46.02
N GLY A 309 8.43 13.33 -45.49
CA GLY A 309 9.84 13.21 -45.09
C GLY A 309 10.14 13.16 -43.59
N GLU A 310 9.13 13.22 -42.71
CA GLU A 310 9.33 13.17 -41.25
C GLU A 310 8.98 11.80 -40.64
N THR A 311 9.49 10.70 -41.20
CA THR A 311 9.16 9.33 -40.72
C THR A 311 9.57 9.09 -39.26
N GLU A 312 10.75 9.56 -38.85
CA GLU A 312 11.23 9.42 -37.47
C GLU A 312 10.31 10.11 -36.46
N LYS A 313 9.80 11.31 -36.80
CA LYS A 313 8.86 12.03 -35.92
C LYS A 313 7.51 11.32 -35.83
N LYS A 314 7.05 10.70 -36.93
CA LYS A 314 5.82 9.88 -36.94
C LYS A 314 5.97 8.63 -36.09
N VAL A 315 7.10 7.92 -36.19
CA VAL A 315 7.40 6.76 -35.34
C VAL A 315 7.47 7.16 -33.88
N ALA A 316 8.18 8.23 -33.54
CA ALA A 316 8.23 8.75 -32.18
C ALA A 316 6.83 9.08 -31.65
N PHE A 317 6.03 9.81 -32.42
CA PHE A 317 4.66 10.18 -32.04
C PHE A 317 3.73 8.97 -31.83
N LEU A 318 3.74 8.00 -32.76
CA LEU A 318 2.92 6.80 -32.61
C LEU A 318 3.39 5.90 -31.46
N SER A 319 4.71 5.80 -31.24
CA SER A 319 5.26 5.07 -30.10
C SER A 319 4.83 5.71 -28.77
N GLU A 320 4.81 7.04 -28.71
CA GLU A 320 4.28 7.82 -27.60
C GLU A 320 2.79 7.55 -27.37
N ARG A 321 1.99 7.61 -28.44
CA ARG A 321 0.56 7.35 -28.34
C ARG A 321 0.27 5.93 -27.86
N ARG A 322 1.02 4.94 -28.35
CA ARG A 322 0.91 3.54 -27.91
C ARG A 322 1.23 3.39 -26.43
N ALA A 323 2.32 4.00 -25.95
CA ALA A 323 2.70 3.96 -24.54
C ALA A 323 1.63 4.60 -23.64
N ALA A 324 1.10 5.76 -24.05
CA ALA A 324 0.03 6.44 -23.33
C ALA A 324 -1.27 5.60 -23.26
N LEU A 325 -1.68 5.00 -24.39
CA LEU A 325 -2.85 4.12 -24.44
C LEU A 325 -2.66 2.84 -23.60
N SER A 326 -1.47 2.23 -23.63
CA SER A 326 -1.16 1.07 -22.79
C SER A 326 -1.23 1.43 -21.31
N GLN A 327 -0.73 2.61 -20.92
CA GLN A 327 -0.80 3.08 -19.55
C GLN A 327 -2.26 3.36 -19.12
N GLN A 328 -3.07 3.97 -19.98
CA GLN A 328 -4.50 4.17 -19.70
C GLN A 328 -5.23 2.83 -19.52
N ARG A 329 -4.89 1.84 -20.35
CA ARG A 329 -5.44 0.49 -20.24
C ARG A 329 -5.04 -0.19 -18.93
N GLU A 330 -3.76 -0.11 -18.54
CA GLU A 330 -3.30 -0.65 -17.26
C GLU A 330 -4.02 -0.01 -16.07
N ARG A 331 -4.18 1.33 -16.07
CA ARG A 331 -4.98 2.03 -15.06
C ARG A 331 -6.44 1.54 -15.03
N ALA A 332 -7.05 1.35 -16.19
CA ALA A 332 -8.42 0.85 -16.28
C ALA A 332 -8.55 -0.57 -15.71
N TYR A 333 -7.56 -1.45 -15.92
CA TYR A 333 -7.53 -2.77 -15.27
C TYR A 333 -7.39 -2.67 -13.75
N GLU A 334 -6.50 -1.81 -13.24
CA GLU A 334 -6.36 -1.58 -11.80
C GLU A 334 -7.67 -1.08 -11.17
N GLU A 335 -8.38 -0.17 -11.84
CA GLU A 335 -9.69 0.30 -11.41
C GLU A 335 -10.76 -0.80 -11.41
N ILE A 336 -10.78 -1.67 -12.44
CA ILE A 336 -11.69 -2.83 -12.49
C ILE A 336 -11.43 -3.76 -11.30
N THR A 337 -10.17 -4.12 -11.02
CA THR A 337 -9.83 -4.98 -9.88
C THR A 337 -10.22 -4.34 -8.54
N ALA A 338 -10.06 -3.01 -8.40
CA ALA A 338 -10.50 -2.30 -7.19
C ALA A 338 -12.03 -2.30 -7.03
N LEU A 339 -12.79 -2.29 -8.13
CA LEU A 339 -14.25 -2.40 -8.11
C LEU A 339 -14.70 -3.83 -7.82
N GLU A 340 -14.06 -4.84 -8.40
CA GLU A 340 -14.31 -6.26 -8.10
C GLU A 340 -14.12 -6.54 -6.60
N GLY A 341 -13.05 -6.02 -5.99
CA GLY A 341 -12.87 -6.15 -4.54
C GLY A 341 -14.00 -5.52 -3.71
N LYS A 342 -14.58 -4.39 -4.16
CA LYS A 342 -15.75 -3.79 -3.52
C LYS A 342 -17.04 -4.57 -3.78
N ASP A 343 -17.18 -5.22 -4.94
CA ASP A 343 -18.29 -6.15 -5.22
C ASP A 343 -18.26 -7.29 -4.20
N ASP A 344 -17.09 -7.89 -3.97
CA ASP A 344 -16.91 -8.95 -2.96
C ASP A 344 -17.26 -8.48 -1.55
N GLU A 345 -16.78 -7.31 -1.14
CA GLU A 345 -17.11 -6.71 0.16
C GLU A 345 -18.63 -6.48 0.33
N LEU A 346 -19.31 -5.96 -0.70
CA LEU A 346 -20.75 -5.74 -0.64
C LEU A 346 -21.52 -7.05 -0.64
N ARG A 347 -21.06 -8.10 -1.33
CA ARG A 347 -21.65 -9.45 -1.23
C ARG A 347 -21.52 -10.02 0.18
N GLU A 348 -20.38 -9.83 0.84
CA GLU A 348 -20.22 -10.22 2.24
C GLU A 348 -21.14 -9.43 3.17
N GLN A 349 -21.29 -8.12 2.95
CA GLN A 349 -22.25 -7.29 3.68
C GLN A 349 -23.68 -7.77 3.48
N PHE A 350 -24.06 -8.15 2.25
CA PHE A 350 -25.38 -8.73 1.96
C PHE A 350 -25.61 -10.02 2.76
N LYS A 351 -24.61 -10.92 2.80
CA LYS A 351 -24.65 -12.17 3.56
C LYS A 351 -24.82 -11.93 5.06
N ASN A 352 -24.16 -10.91 5.60
CA ASN A 352 -24.21 -10.57 7.01
C ASN A 352 -25.45 -9.73 7.40
N ALA A 353 -26.13 -9.10 6.45
CA ALA A 353 -27.27 -8.24 6.70
C ALA A 353 -28.53 -9.06 7.03
N ARG A 354 -29.02 -8.91 8.26
CA ARG A 354 -30.29 -9.54 8.70
C ARG A 354 -31.54 -8.76 8.30
N ALA A 355 -31.42 -7.44 8.19
CA ALA A 355 -32.56 -6.57 7.89
C ALA A 355 -32.83 -6.52 6.37
N PRO A 356 -34.07 -6.75 5.90
CA PRO A 356 -34.38 -6.75 4.48
C PRO A 356 -34.08 -5.39 3.83
N LEU A 357 -34.34 -4.29 4.52
CA LEU A 357 -34.02 -2.93 4.01
C LEU A 357 -32.53 -2.74 3.74
N THR A 358 -31.66 -3.30 4.59
CA THR A 358 -30.21 -3.25 4.39
C THR A 358 -29.80 -4.09 3.20
N LYS A 359 -30.36 -5.31 3.06
CA LYS A 359 -30.14 -6.16 1.88
C LYS A 359 -30.54 -5.43 0.59
N LYS A 360 -31.71 -4.79 0.55
CA LYS A 360 -32.16 -4.01 -0.62
C LYS A 360 -31.18 -2.89 -1.00
N ARG A 361 -30.68 -2.14 -0.01
CA ARG A 361 -29.69 -1.07 -0.25
C ARG A 361 -28.38 -1.62 -0.79
N VAL A 362 -27.89 -2.73 -0.23
CA VAL A 362 -26.66 -3.36 -0.68
C VAL A 362 -26.82 -3.91 -2.10
N THR A 363 -27.97 -4.49 -2.44
CA THR A 363 -28.28 -4.93 -3.82
C THR A 363 -28.25 -3.77 -4.81
N GLN A 364 -28.83 -2.62 -4.46
CA GLN A 364 -28.78 -1.43 -5.31
C GLN A 364 -27.33 -0.96 -5.53
N GLN A 365 -26.51 -0.96 -4.48
CA GLN A 365 -25.09 -0.62 -4.59
C GLN A 365 -24.33 -1.63 -5.48
N LEU A 366 -24.59 -2.93 -5.32
CA LEU A 366 -24.00 -3.98 -6.16
C LEU A 366 -24.38 -3.83 -7.63
N LEU A 367 -25.65 -3.53 -7.93
CA LEU A 367 -26.09 -3.34 -9.31
C LEU A 367 -25.36 -2.16 -9.97
N GLN A 368 -25.25 -1.03 -9.26
CA GLN A 368 -24.50 0.13 -9.75
C GLN A 368 -23.03 -0.24 -9.99
N LEU A 369 -22.42 -0.99 -9.09
CA LEU A 369 -21.02 -1.40 -9.18
C LEU A 369 -20.79 -2.36 -10.37
N ARG A 370 -21.68 -3.33 -10.60
CA ARG A 370 -21.63 -4.22 -11.77
C ARG A 370 -21.73 -3.43 -13.08
N LYS A 371 -22.61 -2.43 -13.16
CA LYS A 371 -22.70 -1.53 -14.32
C LYS A 371 -21.41 -0.71 -14.51
N ASP A 372 -20.81 -0.21 -13.43
CA ASP A 372 -19.53 0.51 -13.48
C ASP A 372 -18.38 -0.37 -13.98
N ILE A 373 -18.34 -1.65 -13.58
CA ILE A 373 -17.35 -2.63 -14.05
C ILE A 373 -17.55 -2.88 -15.55
N GLU A 374 -18.78 -3.13 -16.00
CA GLU A 374 -19.10 -3.37 -17.41
C GLU A 374 -18.68 -2.18 -18.29
N ARG A 375 -18.99 -0.94 -17.86
CA ARG A 375 -18.57 0.29 -18.57
C ARG A 375 -17.05 0.38 -18.70
N ARG A 376 -16.30 0.06 -17.64
CA ARG A 376 -14.82 0.04 -17.71
C ARG A 376 -14.30 -1.08 -18.58
N GLN A 377 -14.93 -2.25 -18.59
CA GLN A 377 -14.57 -3.35 -19.50
C GLN A 377 -14.76 -2.95 -20.97
N GLN A 378 -15.84 -2.25 -21.31
CA GLN A 378 -16.05 -1.68 -22.64
C GLN A 378 -14.95 -0.66 -23.00
N MET A 379 -14.60 0.23 -22.09
CA MET A 379 -13.49 1.17 -22.28
C MET A 379 -12.15 0.45 -22.55
N VAL A 380 -11.86 -0.62 -21.81
CA VAL A 380 -10.66 -1.45 -22.02
C VAL A 380 -10.67 -2.12 -23.39
N GLN A 381 -11.83 -2.58 -23.89
CA GLN A 381 -11.95 -3.13 -25.24
C GLN A 381 -11.58 -2.08 -26.30
N VAL A 382 -12.09 -0.85 -26.18
CA VAL A 382 -11.76 0.25 -27.10
C VAL A 382 -10.27 0.61 -27.03
N LEU A 383 -9.69 0.70 -25.83
CA LEU A 383 -8.26 0.96 -25.67
C LEU A 383 -7.40 -0.14 -26.31
N ASN A 384 -7.79 -1.41 -26.18
CA ASN A 384 -7.11 -2.51 -26.86
C ASN A 384 -7.19 -2.39 -28.38
N GLN A 385 -8.35 -2.05 -28.93
CA GLN A 385 -8.50 -1.81 -30.36
C GLN A 385 -7.60 -0.68 -30.84
N GLN A 386 -7.56 0.46 -30.13
CA GLN A 386 -6.70 1.59 -30.47
C GLN A 386 -5.21 1.23 -30.39
N VAL A 387 -4.79 0.46 -29.38
CA VAL A 387 -3.40 -0.03 -29.26
C VAL A 387 -3.04 -0.92 -30.45
N ASN A 388 -3.95 -1.80 -30.89
CA ASN A 388 -3.71 -2.67 -32.05
C ASN A 388 -3.57 -1.85 -33.34
N VAL A 389 -4.46 -0.88 -33.59
CA VAL A 389 -4.40 0.02 -34.75
C VAL A 389 -3.08 0.79 -34.78
N VAL A 390 -2.70 1.44 -33.68
CA VAL A 390 -1.43 2.18 -33.57
C VAL A 390 -0.23 1.25 -33.76
N SER A 391 -0.28 0.02 -33.24
CA SER A 391 0.80 -0.96 -33.40
C SER A 391 0.97 -1.38 -34.86
N THR A 392 -0.13 -1.58 -35.59
CA THR A 392 -0.10 -1.87 -37.04
C THR A 392 0.50 -0.70 -37.83
N HIS A 393 0.11 0.53 -37.53
CA HIS A 393 0.70 1.70 -38.21
C HIS A 393 2.19 1.88 -37.90
N LEU A 394 2.59 1.66 -36.65
CA LEU A 394 3.99 1.73 -36.23
C LEU A 394 4.80 0.68 -37.00
N HIS A 395 4.31 -0.56 -37.08
CA HIS A 395 4.95 -1.63 -37.85
C HIS A 395 5.09 -1.29 -39.34
N ASN A 396 4.04 -0.75 -39.98
CA ASN A 396 4.09 -0.35 -41.39
C ASN A 396 5.10 0.79 -41.64
N LEU A 397 5.22 1.73 -40.71
CA LEU A 397 6.24 2.79 -40.78
C LEU A 397 7.65 2.24 -40.61
N GLU A 398 7.86 1.26 -39.72
CA GLU A 398 9.15 0.57 -39.56
C GLU A 398 9.55 -0.20 -40.83
N LEU A 399 8.61 -0.92 -41.46
CA LEU A 399 8.86 -1.61 -42.74
C LEU A 399 9.27 -0.63 -43.85
N THR A 400 8.59 0.53 -43.90
CA THR A 400 8.93 1.61 -44.84
C THR A 400 10.32 2.18 -44.56
N GLN A 401 10.68 2.36 -43.28
CA GLN A 401 12.00 2.81 -42.87
C GLN A 401 13.10 1.81 -43.27
N GLN A 402 12.78 0.52 -43.31
CA GLN A 402 13.67 -0.55 -43.80
C GLN A 402 13.77 -0.63 -45.34
N GLY A 403 13.11 0.28 -46.07
CA GLY A 403 13.15 0.33 -47.54
C GLY A 403 12.30 -0.74 -48.22
N GLN A 404 11.46 -1.46 -47.47
CA GLN A 404 10.45 -2.32 -48.07
C GLN A 404 9.31 -1.43 -48.58
N THR A 405 8.98 -1.55 -49.87
CA THR A 405 7.83 -0.87 -50.48
C THR A 405 6.54 -1.53 -50.00
N ALA A 406 6.25 -1.43 -48.70
CA ALA A 406 4.91 -1.64 -48.18
C ALA A 406 4.04 -0.47 -48.64
N GLN A 407 2.83 -0.76 -49.12
CA GLN A 407 1.85 0.28 -49.42
C GLN A 407 1.50 0.94 -48.10
N LEU A 408 2.04 2.14 -47.87
CA LEU A 408 1.72 2.93 -46.70
C LEU A 408 0.21 3.15 -46.68
N PRO A 409 -0.48 2.88 -45.57
CA PRO A 409 -1.88 3.29 -45.42
C PRO A 409 -1.97 4.79 -45.71
N ASP A 410 -2.99 5.17 -46.47
CA ASP A 410 -3.13 6.57 -46.85
C ASP A 410 -3.30 7.41 -45.56
N SER A 411 -2.75 8.61 -45.57
CA SER A 411 -2.94 9.57 -44.48
C SER A 411 -4.41 9.83 -44.16
N GLU A 412 -5.27 9.66 -45.16
CA GLU A 412 -6.73 9.73 -45.03
C GLU A 412 -7.32 8.53 -44.28
N GLU A 413 -6.82 7.30 -44.53
CA GLU A 413 -7.25 6.09 -43.82
C GLU A 413 -6.87 6.16 -42.33
N ILE A 414 -5.64 6.58 -42.01
CA ILE A 414 -5.19 6.72 -40.61
C ILE A 414 -6.03 7.77 -39.87
N ALA A 415 -6.33 8.89 -40.54
CA ALA A 415 -7.16 9.95 -39.96
C ALA A 415 -8.61 9.50 -39.76
N SER A 416 -9.14 8.70 -40.71
CA SER A 416 -10.48 8.10 -40.61
C SER A 416 -10.58 7.12 -39.45
N ASP A 417 -9.61 6.21 -39.31
CA ASP A 417 -9.58 5.22 -38.23
C ASP A 417 -9.45 5.90 -36.85
N ALA A 418 -8.63 6.95 -36.76
CA ALA A 418 -8.50 7.75 -35.54
C ALA A 418 -9.81 8.49 -35.19
N ALA A 419 -10.47 9.08 -36.19
CA ALA A 419 -11.74 9.78 -35.99
C ALA A 419 -12.86 8.84 -35.56
N ALA A 420 -12.99 7.67 -36.19
CA ALA A 420 -13.96 6.64 -35.81
C ALA A 420 -13.74 6.16 -34.37
N ALA A 421 -12.49 5.97 -33.97
CA ALA A 421 -12.16 5.56 -32.61
C ALA A 421 -12.43 6.66 -31.56
N GLU A 422 -12.23 7.94 -31.91
CA GLU A 422 -12.61 9.07 -31.04
C GLU A 422 -14.13 9.22 -30.92
N GLU A 423 -14.87 9.01 -32.00
CA GLU A 423 -16.34 9.04 -31.99
C GLU A 423 -16.91 7.93 -31.09
N MET A 424 -16.36 6.71 -31.16
CA MET A 424 -16.75 5.63 -30.25
C MET A 424 -16.47 5.96 -28.78
N LEU A 425 -15.32 6.58 -28.47
CA LEU A 425 -15.02 7.00 -27.10
C LEU A 425 -15.94 8.12 -26.62
N ALA A 426 -16.23 9.10 -27.49
CA ALA A 426 -17.17 10.17 -27.18
C ALA A 426 -18.58 9.63 -26.95
N GLN A 427 -19.01 8.64 -27.74
CA GLN A 427 -20.29 7.97 -27.56
C GLN A 427 -20.36 7.21 -26.25
N LEU A 428 -19.32 6.43 -25.89
CA LEU A 428 -19.26 5.74 -24.60
C LEU A 428 -19.26 6.71 -23.41
N GLN A 429 -18.60 7.86 -23.53
CA GLN A 429 -18.63 8.91 -22.50
C GLN A 429 -20.01 9.54 -22.38
N ALA A 430 -20.66 9.86 -23.50
CA ALA A 430 -22.02 10.40 -23.50
C ALA A 430 -23.02 9.39 -22.92
N ASP A 431 -22.90 8.11 -23.26
CA ASP A 431 -23.72 7.03 -22.70
C ASP A 431 -23.48 6.88 -21.18
N THR A 432 -22.25 7.12 -20.73
CA THR A 432 -21.91 7.13 -19.30
C THR A 432 -22.56 8.29 -18.56
N GLU A 433 -22.48 9.51 -19.08
CA GLU A 433 -23.11 10.70 -18.48
C GLU A 433 -24.64 10.60 -18.46
N LEU A 434 -25.23 10.04 -19.52
CA LEU A 434 -26.67 9.83 -19.61
C LEU A 434 -27.13 8.78 -18.60
N ALA A 435 -26.42 7.66 -18.48
CA ALA A 435 -26.73 6.63 -17.49
C ALA A 435 -26.67 7.15 -16.04
N ASP A 436 -25.68 7.99 -15.72
CA ASP A 436 -25.55 8.59 -14.38
C ASP A 436 -26.70 9.57 -14.10
N SER A 437 -27.22 10.28 -15.11
CA SER A 437 -28.37 11.18 -14.98
C SER A 437 -29.69 10.44 -14.72
N VAL A 438 -29.88 9.25 -15.32
CA VAL A 438 -31.10 8.44 -15.18
C VAL A 438 -31.16 7.75 -13.82
N ALA A 439 -30.02 7.32 -13.29
CA ALA A 439 -29.92 6.67 -11.98
C ALA A 439 -30.37 7.60 -10.82
N GLY A 440 -30.27 8.92 -10.98
CA GLY A 440 -30.66 9.89 -9.96
C GLY A 440 -32.17 10.14 -9.82
N VAL A 441 -32.99 9.79 -10.81
CA VAL A 441 -34.42 10.17 -10.87
C VAL A 441 -35.36 9.00 -10.50
N ALA A 442 -34.88 7.75 -10.56
CA ALA A 442 -35.69 6.54 -10.35
C ALA A 442 -35.91 6.14 -8.87
N ALA A 443 -36.03 7.09 -7.95
CA ALA A 443 -36.30 6.82 -6.52
C ALA A 443 -37.79 6.57 -6.19
N THR A 444 -38.61 6.20 -7.18
CA THR A 444 -40.04 5.92 -7.00
C THR A 444 -40.31 4.48 -6.57
N ALA A 445 -40.23 4.25 -5.26
CA ALA A 445 -40.95 3.26 -4.44
C ALA A 445 -40.98 1.75 -4.82
N GLY A 446 -40.24 1.28 -5.82
CA GLY A 446 -40.13 -0.14 -6.17
C GLY A 446 -38.70 -0.55 -6.52
N MET A 447 -38.34 -1.82 -6.27
CA MET A 447 -37.12 -2.42 -6.84
C MET A 447 -37.33 -2.56 -8.35
N THR A 448 -36.33 -2.21 -9.13
CA THR A 448 -36.32 -2.51 -10.57
C THR A 448 -36.25 -4.02 -10.81
N GLU A 449 -36.67 -4.50 -11.98
CA GLU A 449 -36.63 -5.93 -12.32
C GLU A 449 -35.20 -6.51 -12.21
N GLU A 450 -34.19 -5.73 -12.60
CA GLU A 450 -32.77 -6.08 -12.46
C GLU A 450 -32.33 -6.19 -10.99
N GLU A 451 -32.73 -5.22 -10.15
CA GLU A 451 -32.46 -5.27 -8.72
C GLU A 451 -33.14 -6.44 -8.04
N GLN A 452 -34.38 -6.77 -8.46
CA GLN A 452 -35.10 -7.90 -7.90
C GLN A 452 -34.45 -9.24 -8.30
N ALA A 453 -34.05 -9.40 -9.56
CA ALA A 453 -33.33 -10.60 -10.01
C ALA A 453 -31.99 -10.76 -9.28
N LEU A 454 -31.23 -9.67 -9.09
CA LEU A 454 -29.99 -9.69 -8.33
C LEU A 454 -30.22 -9.99 -6.85
N TYR A 455 -31.29 -9.45 -6.26
CA TYR A 455 -31.66 -9.75 -4.88
C TYR A 455 -31.95 -11.25 -4.69
N GLU A 456 -32.72 -11.85 -5.61
CA GLU A 456 -33.04 -13.27 -5.61
C GLU A 456 -31.79 -14.15 -5.81
N GLU A 457 -30.90 -13.78 -6.74
CA GLU A 457 -29.58 -14.44 -6.94
C GLU A 457 -28.77 -14.46 -5.63
N LEU A 458 -28.65 -13.31 -4.96
CA LEU A 458 -27.88 -13.19 -3.73
C LEU A 458 -28.54 -13.94 -2.55
N GLU A 459 -29.87 -13.96 -2.46
CA GLU A 459 -30.56 -14.78 -1.45
C GLU A 459 -30.34 -16.28 -1.68
N LEU A 460 -30.32 -16.73 -2.94
CA LEU A 460 -29.98 -18.12 -3.28
C LEU A 460 -28.54 -18.47 -2.90
N GLU A 461 -27.57 -17.58 -3.16
CA GLU A 461 -26.16 -17.77 -2.78
C GLU A 461 -25.98 -17.89 -1.26
N THR A 462 -26.81 -17.19 -0.46
CA THR A 462 -26.71 -17.24 1.00
C THR A 462 -27.23 -18.54 1.62
N GLY A 463 -27.92 -19.39 0.84
CA GLY A 463 -28.52 -20.63 1.33
C GLY A 463 -29.62 -20.42 2.38
N GLN A 464 -29.98 -19.17 2.71
CA GLN A 464 -31.13 -18.83 3.54
C GLN A 464 -32.37 -18.82 2.66
N LYS A 465 -32.87 -20.01 2.32
CA LYS A 465 -34.20 -20.16 1.74
C LYS A 465 -35.21 -19.74 2.81
N SER A 466 -35.66 -18.49 2.78
CA SER A 466 -36.63 -17.94 3.74
C SER A 466 -37.86 -18.85 3.82
N PRO A 467 -38.07 -19.57 4.94
CA PRO A 467 -39.24 -20.41 5.11
C PRO A 467 -40.34 -19.51 5.67
N ASP A 468 -41.08 -18.80 4.82
CA ASP A 468 -42.48 -18.39 5.09
C ASP A 468 -43.00 -17.37 4.06
N ALA A 469 -43.80 -17.84 3.10
CA ALA A 469 -44.81 -17.04 2.41
C ALA A 469 -45.96 -17.92 1.87
N THR A 470 -46.25 -19.05 2.51
CA THR A 470 -47.34 -19.93 2.06
C THR A 470 -48.05 -20.62 3.23
N ALA A 471 -48.58 -19.86 4.17
CA ALA A 471 -49.71 -20.31 4.97
C ALA A 471 -50.47 -19.14 5.59
N THR A 472 -51.79 -19.30 5.62
CA THR A 472 -52.78 -18.57 6.44
C THR A 472 -53.56 -17.47 5.72
N ASN A 473 -54.41 -17.92 4.81
CA ASN A 473 -55.68 -17.25 4.55
C ASN A 473 -56.77 -18.32 4.72
N ASP A 474 -57.27 -18.52 5.95
CA ASP A 474 -58.62 -19.06 6.14
C ASP A 474 -59.23 -18.60 7.46
N ARG A 475 -60.55 -18.52 7.43
CA ARG A 475 -61.41 -17.51 8.04
C ARG A 475 -62.29 -18.13 9.14
N THR A 476 -62.95 -17.25 9.93
CA THR A 476 -64.22 -17.48 10.68
C THR A 476 -64.04 -17.95 12.15
N THR A 477 -64.62 -17.38 13.22
CA THR A 477 -65.85 -16.60 13.44
C THR A 477 -65.79 -15.83 14.77
N ALA A 478 -66.63 -14.80 14.88
CA ALA A 478 -66.86 -13.93 16.05
C ALA A 478 -67.45 -14.64 17.29
N THR A 479 -67.28 -14.02 18.47
CA THR A 479 -68.33 -13.44 19.38
C THR A 479 -67.86 -13.52 20.85
N GLY A 480 -67.97 -12.44 21.61
CA GLY A 480 -68.07 -12.53 23.08
C GLY A 480 -67.41 -11.40 23.88
N ALA A 481 -68.23 -10.68 24.65
CA ALA A 481 -67.96 -9.45 25.38
C ALA A 481 -67.18 -9.56 26.71
N SER A 482 -66.63 -8.41 27.13
CA SER A 482 -66.52 -7.80 28.49
C SER A 482 -66.29 -8.72 29.71
N ASP A 483 -65.20 -8.48 30.46
CA ASP A 483 -65.20 -7.61 31.66
C ASP A 483 -63.94 -7.77 32.52
N ALA A 484 -63.60 -6.66 33.18
CA ALA A 484 -62.96 -6.53 34.50
C ALA A 484 -61.44 -6.71 34.69
N GLU A 485 -60.97 -5.82 35.57
CA GLU A 485 -59.62 -5.41 35.97
C GLU A 485 -59.03 -6.31 37.11
N PRO A 486 -57.89 -5.98 37.75
CA PRO A 486 -56.73 -6.85 38.06
C PRO A 486 -56.85 -7.45 39.50
N PRO A 487 -55.82 -7.96 40.24
CA PRO A 487 -54.36 -7.98 40.03
C PRO A 487 -53.65 -9.30 40.41
N SER A 488 -52.33 -9.40 40.19
CA SER A 488 -51.33 -9.73 41.23
C SER A 488 -50.02 -10.30 40.69
N ARG A 489 -48.96 -9.77 41.29
CA ARG A 489 -47.56 -10.21 41.38
C ARG A 489 -47.38 -11.74 41.35
N THR A 490 -46.41 -12.21 40.56
CA THR A 490 -45.41 -13.17 41.05
C THR A 490 -44.05 -12.84 40.48
N ARG A 491 -43.16 -12.48 41.40
CA ARG A 491 -41.74 -12.19 41.24
C ARG A 491 -41.02 -13.52 41.40
N GLU A 492 -40.39 -14.03 40.34
CA GLU A 492 -39.61 -15.27 40.39
C GLU A 492 -38.11 -14.92 40.57
N PRO A 493 -37.42 -15.45 41.59
CA PRO A 493 -36.02 -15.15 41.84
C PRO A 493 -35.07 -16.08 41.07
N ALA A 494 -34.02 -15.48 40.50
CA ALA A 494 -32.91 -16.15 39.83
C ALA A 494 -32.15 -17.09 40.79
N LYS A 495 -31.90 -18.32 40.35
CA LYS A 495 -31.00 -19.28 41.00
C LYS A 495 -29.53 -18.90 40.73
N PRO A 496 -28.64 -18.89 41.73
CA PRO A 496 -27.20 -18.79 41.52
C PRO A 496 -26.61 -20.14 41.08
N GLN A 497 -25.89 -20.15 39.95
CA GLN A 497 -25.05 -21.28 39.58
C GLN A 497 -23.77 -21.26 40.43
N ALA A 498 -23.55 -22.34 41.16
CA ALA A 498 -22.40 -22.59 42.00
C ALA A 498 -21.25 -23.21 41.18
N ASP A 499 -20.03 -22.71 41.42
CA ASP A 499 -18.76 -23.27 40.98
C ASP A 499 -18.56 -24.73 41.42
N PRO A 500 -18.10 -25.63 40.54
CA PRO A 500 -17.49 -26.88 40.97
C PRO A 500 -16.00 -26.68 41.31
N LYS A 501 -15.71 -26.78 42.61
CA LYS A 501 -14.38 -27.03 43.17
C LYS A 501 -13.86 -28.44 42.81
N ARG A 502 -12.51 -28.53 42.86
CA ARG A 502 -11.62 -29.69 43.08
C ARG A 502 -11.22 -30.52 41.86
N ARG A 503 -9.90 -30.62 41.65
CA ARG A 503 -9.10 -31.70 42.24
C ARG A 503 -7.60 -31.35 42.24
N ALA A 504 -6.99 -31.41 43.42
CA ALA A 504 -5.55 -31.51 43.59
C ALA A 504 -5.19 -33.00 43.57
N GLU A 505 -4.09 -33.36 42.90
CA GLU A 505 -3.41 -34.64 43.10
C GLU A 505 -1.95 -34.42 43.52
N PRO A 506 -1.41 -35.31 44.37
CA PRO A 506 -0.14 -35.12 45.06
C PRO A 506 1.05 -35.74 44.31
N GLU A 507 2.24 -35.27 44.70
CA GLU A 507 3.55 -35.86 44.43
C GLU A 507 3.66 -37.30 44.93
N ALA A 508 4.39 -38.14 44.20
CA ALA A 508 5.26 -39.17 44.76
C ALA A 508 6.27 -39.73 43.74
N SER A 509 7.53 -39.82 44.21
CA SER A 509 8.68 -40.63 43.77
C SER A 509 9.72 -39.98 42.86
#